data_AF-A0A9Q7ZME1-F1
#
_entry.id   AF-A0A9Q7ZME1-F1
#
_cell.length_a   1.000
_cell.length_b   1.000
_cell.length_c   1.000
_cell.angle_alpha   90.00
_cell.angle_beta   90.00
_cell.angle_gamma   90.00
#
_symmetry.space_group_name_H-M   'P 1'
#
loop_
_entity.id
_entity.type
_entity.pdbx_description
1 polymer ?
#
loop_
_entity_poly.entity_id
_entity_poly.type
_entity_poly.pdbx_seq_one_letter_code
_entity_poly.pdbx_strand_id
1 'polypeptide(L)'
;MLKLPNICIISPLQTLSLEAERLSGRYSGIANITILNATLDDVDSVIPVVQVNNPDLVISRGGMAWMLKQKIPQPVIEIKTSAYDIIDALVMTPTY
;
A
#
# COMPACT_ATOMS: atom_id res chain seq x y z
N MET A 1 14.22 6.16 -23.91
CA MET A 1 13.01 6.34 -23.08
C MET A 1 13.39 6.11 -21.63
N LEU A 2 13.01 7.01 -20.72
CA LEU A 2 13.15 6.77 -19.29
C LEU A 2 12.17 5.65 -18.89
N LYS A 3 12.66 4.66 -18.14
CA LYS A 3 11.81 3.62 -17.54
C LYS A 3 10.83 4.29 -16.58
N LEU A 4 9.54 3.96 -16.69
CA LEU A 4 8.56 4.42 -15.70
C LEU A 4 8.83 3.73 -14.35
N PRO A 5 8.71 4.43 -13.22
CA PRO A 5 8.82 3.82 -11.89
C PRO A 5 7.72 2.76 -11.70
N ASN A 6 8.12 1.59 -11.21
CA ASN A 6 7.24 0.49 -10.84
C ASN A 6 6.93 0.58 -9.35
N ILE A 7 5.68 0.88 -9.01
CA ILE A 7 5.21 1.06 -7.64
C ILE A 7 4.25 -0.07 -7.28
N CYS A 8 4.49 -0.74 -6.16
CA CYS A 8 3.58 -1.76 -5.61
C CYS A 8 2.89 -1.20 -4.36
N ILE A 9 1.57 -1.10 -4.40
CA ILE A 9 0.76 -0.71 -3.24
C ILE A 9 0.21 -1.98 -2.61
N ILE A 10 0.59 -2.26 -1.36
CA ILE A 10 0.06 -3.38 -0.59
C ILE A 10 -0.92 -2.84 0.44
N SER A 11 -2.19 -3.13 0.23
CA SER A 11 -3.28 -2.53 0.97
C SER A 11 -3.93 -3.54 1.94
N PRO A 12 -3.86 -3.29 3.26
CA PRO A 12 -4.51 -4.14 4.27
C PRO A 12 -5.99 -3.83 4.48
N LEU A 13 -6.53 -2.80 3.82
CA LEU A 13 -7.91 -2.35 3.96
C LEU A 13 -8.54 -2.17 2.59
N GLN A 14 -9.77 -2.64 2.41
CA GLN A 14 -10.48 -2.53 1.13
C GLN A 14 -10.63 -1.07 0.66
N THR A 15 -10.88 -0.14 1.59
CA THR A 15 -11.03 1.29 1.29
C THR A 15 -9.74 1.90 0.72
N LEU A 16 -8.58 1.50 1.22
CA LEU A 16 -7.29 1.97 0.70
C LEU A 16 -7.03 1.43 -0.71
N SER A 17 -7.44 0.20 -1.00
CA SER A 17 -7.31 -0.39 -2.33
C SER A 17 -8.16 0.35 -3.35
N LEU A 18 -9.42 0.64 -3.01
CA LEU A 18 -10.35 1.38 -3.87
C LEU A 18 -9.82 2.78 -4.19
N GLU A 19 -9.28 3.50 -3.21
CA GLU A 19 -8.68 4.82 -3.46
C GLU A 19 -7.39 4.72 -4.29
N ALA A 20 -6.57 3.70 -4.06
CA ALA A 20 -5.38 3.45 -4.87
C ALA A 20 -5.74 3.17 -6.34
N GLU A 21 -6.77 2.34 -6.58
CA GLU A 21 -7.29 2.05 -7.93
C GLU A 21 -7.79 3.33 -8.60
N ARG A 22 -8.59 4.14 -7.90
CA ARG A 22 -9.10 5.41 -8.41
C ARG A 22 -7.97 6.39 -8.74
N LEU A 23 -6.92 6.44 -7.93
CA LEU A 23 -5.77 7.31 -8.15
C LEU A 23 -4.85 6.81 -9.27
N SER A 24 -4.75 5.49 -9.47
CA SER A 24 -3.82 4.88 -10.44
C SER A 24 -4.01 5.42 -11.86
N GLY A 25 -5.27 5.64 -12.27
CA GLY A 25 -5.60 6.22 -13.58
C GLY A 25 -5.00 7.61 -13.82
N ARG A 26 -4.82 8.41 -12.75
CA ARG A 26 -4.20 9.75 -12.85
C ARG A 26 -2.70 9.71 -13.12
N TYR A 27 -2.05 8.57 -12.86
CA TYR A 27 -0.61 8.38 -13.05
C TYR A 27 -0.28 7.52 -14.27
N SER A 28 -1.26 7.28 -15.16
CA SER A 28 -1.03 6.59 -16.42
C SER A 28 0.02 7.32 -17.26
N GLY A 29 1.05 6.60 -17.72
CA GLY A 29 2.20 7.18 -18.42
C GLY A 29 3.23 7.89 -17.53
N ILE A 30 2.99 7.95 -16.21
CA ILE A 30 3.92 8.53 -15.21
C ILE A 30 4.53 7.42 -14.34
N ALA A 31 3.75 6.40 -13.97
CA ALA A 31 4.21 5.26 -13.18
C ALA A 31 3.42 3.98 -13.53
N ASN A 32 4.03 2.82 -13.33
CA ASN A 32 3.34 1.53 -13.37
C ASN A 32 2.93 1.17 -11.93
N ILE A 33 1.63 1.14 -11.65
CA ILE A 33 1.12 0.90 -10.29
C ILE A 33 0.43 -0.47 -10.25
N THR A 34 0.94 -1.35 -9.38
CA THR A 34 0.31 -2.63 -9.05
C THR A 34 -0.30 -2.54 -7.66
N ILE A 35 -1.51 -3.03 -7.48
CA ILE A 35 -2.23 -3.00 -6.19
C ILE A 35 -2.45 -4.43 -5.74
N LEU A 36 -2.03 -4.75 -4.52
CA LEU A 36 -2.21 -6.05 -3.88
C LEU A 36 -3.05 -5.89 -2.62
N ASN A 37 -4.13 -6.66 -2.52
CA ASN A 37 -4.98 -6.72 -1.34
C ASN A 37 -4.45 -7.81 -0.42
N ALA A 38 -3.91 -7.42 0.72
CA ALA A 38 -3.30 -8.36 1.66
C ALA A 38 -3.30 -7.78 3.07
N THR A 39 -3.76 -8.60 4.02
CA THR A 39 -3.75 -8.28 5.44
C THR A 39 -2.39 -8.64 6.07
N LEU A 40 -2.26 -8.42 7.38
CA LEU A 40 -1.06 -8.81 8.12
C LEU A 40 -0.83 -10.32 8.10
N ASP A 41 -1.90 -11.10 8.10
CA ASP A 41 -1.82 -12.57 8.09
C ASP A 41 -1.27 -13.12 6.77
N ASP A 42 -1.38 -12.32 5.69
CA ASP A 42 -0.95 -12.68 4.35
C ASP A 42 0.51 -12.31 4.05
N VAL A 43 1.22 -11.65 4.98
CA VAL A 43 2.53 -11.02 4.72
C VAL A 43 3.54 -11.97 4.09
N ASP A 44 3.61 -13.20 4.57
CA ASP A 44 4.58 -14.19 4.08
C ASP A 44 4.23 -14.69 2.67
N SER A 45 2.94 -14.64 2.29
CA SER A 45 2.49 -14.95 0.93
C SER A 45 2.77 -13.82 -0.06
N VAL A 46 2.84 -12.57 0.41
CA VAL A 46 3.06 -11.39 -0.44
C VAL A 46 4.53 -11.19 -0.79
N ILE A 47 5.46 -11.59 0.09
CA ILE A 47 6.90 -11.39 -0.10
C ILE A 47 7.40 -12.00 -1.43
N PRO A 48 7.10 -13.27 -1.77
CA PRO A 48 7.51 -13.85 -3.05
C PRO A 48 6.99 -13.06 -4.25
N VAL A 49 5.76 -12.56 -4.19
CA VAL A 49 5.14 -11.76 -5.26
C VAL A 49 5.90 -10.44 -5.45
N VAL A 50 6.26 -9.77 -4.34
CA VAL A 50 7.06 -8.53 -4.38
C VAL A 50 8.46 -8.80 -4.91
N GLN A 51 9.11 -9.89 -4.51
CA GLN A 51 10.45 -10.24 -4.98
C GLN A 51 10.48 -10.55 -6.48
N VAL A 52 9.49 -11.29 -6.99
CA VAL A 52 9.37 -11.63 -8.42
C VAL A 52 9.09 -10.37 -9.24
N ASN A 53 8.17 -9.52 -8.80
CA ASN A 53 7.83 -8.29 -9.52
C ASN A 53 8.90 -7.20 -9.39
N ASN A 54 9.74 -7.29 -8.36
CA ASN A 54 10.86 -6.40 -8.05
C ASN A 54 10.54 -4.90 -8.29
N PRO A 55 9.55 -4.33 -7.57
CA PRO A 55 9.15 -2.94 -7.75
C PRO A 55 10.26 -1.98 -7.31
N ASP A 56 10.28 -0.78 -7.89
CA ASP A 56 11.21 0.28 -7.48
C ASP A 56 10.81 0.87 -6.11
N LEU A 57 9.53 0.77 -5.74
CA LEU A 57 8.97 1.24 -4.48
C LEU A 57 7.78 0.39 -4.02
N VAL A 58 7.68 0.15 -2.71
CA VAL A 58 6.47 -0.41 -2.08
C VAL A 58 5.81 0.64 -1.19
N ILE A 59 4.49 0.74 -1.25
CA ILE A 59 3.69 1.63 -0.40
C ILE A 59 2.69 0.78 0.40
N SER A 60 2.61 0.99 1.71
CA SER A 60 1.62 0.32 2.55
C SER A 60 1.29 1.18 3.78
N ARG A 61 0.53 0.64 4.75
CA ARG A 61 0.07 1.36 5.94
C ARG A 61 0.27 0.52 7.21
N GLY A 62 0.59 1.20 8.32
CA GLY A 62 0.62 0.62 9.67
C GLY A 62 1.54 -0.61 9.78
N GLY A 63 1.05 -1.66 10.44
CA GLY A 63 1.81 -2.88 10.70
C GLY A 63 2.34 -3.55 9.42
N MET A 64 1.59 -3.52 8.31
CA MET A 64 2.01 -4.17 7.07
C MET A 64 3.24 -3.48 6.48
N ALA A 65 3.24 -2.15 6.45
CA ALA A 65 4.42 -1.37 6.06
C ALA A 65 5.61 -1.64 6.99
N TRP A 66 5.39 -1.76 8.30
CA TRP A 66 6.44 -2.07 9.26
C TRP A 66 7.05 -3.45 8.99
N MET A 67 6.23 -4.48 8.78
CA MET A 67 6.72 -5.85 8.51
C MET A 67 7.47 -5.93 7.18
N LEU A 68 6.94 -5.33 6.11
CA LEU A 68 7.59 -5.30 4.80
C LEU A 68 8.98 -4.65 4.90
N LYS A 69 9.13 -3.52 5.60
CA LYS A 69 10.44 -2.87 5.81
C LYS A 69 11.52 -3.81 6.35
N GLN A 70 11.15 -4.81 7.14
CA GLN A 70 12.08 -5.76 7.72
C GLN A 70 12.37 -6.97 6.83
N LYS A 71 11.49 -7.27 5.86
CA LYS A 71 11.49 -8.53 5.12
C LYS A 71 11.83 -8.40 3.64
N ILE A 72 11.76 -7.21 3.06
CA ILE A 72 12.07 -6.98 1.65
C ILE A 72 13.16 -5.91 1.47
N PRO A 73 14.02 -6.04 0.43
CA PRO A 73 15.07 -5.07 0.17
C PRO A 73 14.59 -3.79 -0.51
N GLN A 74 13.40 -3.80 -1.13
CA GLN A 74 12.83 -2.63 -1.79
C GLN A 74 12.46 -1.55 -0.75
N PRO A 75 12.59 -0.25 -1.09
CA PRO A 75 12.17 0.81 -0.19
C PRO A 75 10.66 0.71 0.06
N VAL A 76 10.27 0.85 1.33
CA VAL A 76 8.87 0.82 1.75
C VAL A 76 8.49 2.17 2.34
N ILE A 77 7.54 2.84 1.71
CA ILE A 77 6.93 4.07 2.22
C ILE A 77 5.64 3.71 2.96
N GLU A 78 5.52 4.26 4.16
CA GLU A 78 4.35 4.06 5.01
C GLU A 78 3.42 5.27 4.90
N ILE A 79 2.17 5.03 4.54
CA ILE A 79 1.09 6.00 4.68
C ILE A 79 0.82 6.16 6.17
N LYS A 80 1.15 7.33 6.72
CA LYS A 80 0.92 7.62 8.13
C LYS A 80 -0.54 7.90 8.39
N THR A 81 -1.07 7.32 9.46
CA THR A 81 -2.38 7.71 10.00
C THR A 81 -2.26 9.09 10.62
N SER A 82 -3.09 10.02 10.15
CA SER A 82 -3.15 11.38 10.66
C SER A 82 -4.06 11.47 11.89
N ALA A 83 -3.94 12.56 12.67
CA ALA A 83 -4.88 12.84 13.76
C ALA A 83 -6.31 13.04 13.24
N TYR A 84 -6.47 13.59 12.03
CA TYR A 84 -7.77 13.72 11.37
C TYR A 84 -8.40 12.36 11.10
N ASP A 85 -7.64 11.40 10.54
CA ASP A 85 -8.12 10.05 10.25
C ASP A 85 -8.65 9.35 11.52
N ILE A 86 -8.00 9.59 12.66
CA ILE A 86 -8.41 9.02 13.96
C ILE A 86 -9.73 9.63 14.43
N ILE A 87 -9.85 10.96 14.39
CA ILE A 87 -11.07 11.65 14.81
C ILE A 87 -12.25 11.24 13.92
N ASP A 88 -12.05 11.21 12.60
CA ASP A 88 -13.07 10.83 11.63
C ASP A 88 -13.57 9.39 11.88
N ALA A 89 -12.65 8.44 12.11
CA ALA A 89 -13.01 7.07 12.45
C ALA A 89 -13.82 6.95 13.77
N LEU A 90 -13.48 7.75 14.78
CA LEU A 90 -14.20 7.78 16.06
C LEU A 90 -15.61 8.37 15.92
N VAL A 91 -15.78 9.43 15.11
CA VAL A 91 -17.08 10.06 14.86
C VAL A 91 -18.01 9.15 14.06
N MET A 92 -17.47 8.33 13.16
CA MET A 92 -18.26 7.37 12.37
C MET A 92 -18.62 6.07 13.10
N THR A 93 -18.19 5.88 14.35
CA THR A 93 -18.56 4.68 15.11
C THR A 93 -19.99 4.85 15.64
N PRO A 94 -20.96 3.94 15.34
CA PRO A 94 -22.30 4.07 15.88
C PRO A 94 -22.23 3.99 17.41
N THR A 95 -22.71 5.04 18.08
CA THR A 95 -23.07 4.97 19.50
C THR A 95 -24.21 3.97 19.66
N TYR A 96 -23.91 2.81 20.25
CA TYR A 96 -24.93 1.97 20.87
C TYR A 96 -25.39 2.62 22.19
#